data_AF-A0A485CRT3-F1
#
_entry.id   AF-A0A485CRT3-F1
#
_cell.length_a   1.000
_cell.length_b   1.000
_cell.length_c   1.000
_cell.angle_alpha   90.00
_cell.angle_beta   90.00
_cell.angle_gamma   90.00
#
_symmetry.space_group_name_H-M   'P 1'
#
loop_
_entity.id
_entity.type
_entity.pdbx_description
1 polymer ?
#
loop_
_entity_poly.entity_id
_entity_poly.type
_entity_poly.pdbx_seq_one_letter_code
_entity_poly.pdbx_strand_id
1 'polypeptide(L)'
;MTNPKTTATPLPLWQYWRGLAGWNFYFLVKFALLWAGYLNFHPMLNLVFLAFLLVPLPKYKLHRLRHWVAIPVGIALFWHDTWLPARRSIFSQGSQLAGFSADYIWDLVTRFINWNMVGAFFVLLVLWLFISQWLARHGAGLGDDDMARRQPAAPLLYPVASRPADGRRRQPPRSSPPPTPGGTAAGSASANGDIPPQTEPPTSANLTSWLNAFYASEQKRKTPFPQQLPADAQPFDLLVINICSLSWSDIEAAGADGPSAVEAL
;
A
#
# COMPACT_ATOMS: atom_id res chain seq x y z
N MET A 1 -74.20 -9.22 5.07
CA MET A 1 -73.04 -8.76 4.29
C MET A 1 -72.12 -7.98 5.24
N THR A 2 -71.09 -8.63 5.78
CA THR A 2 -70.10 -7.97 6.65
C THR A 2 -68.78 -7.93 5.92
N ASN A 3 -68.35 -6.74 5.50
CA ASN A 3 -67.04 -6.53 4.89
C ASN A 3 -65.96 -6.69 5.97
N PRO A 4 -64.91 -7.52 5.76
CA PRO A 4 -63.76 -7.50 6.65
C PRO A 4 -63.00 -6.19 6.44
N LYS A 5 -62.88 -5.37 7.49
CA LYS A 5 -61.93 -4.25 7.54
C LYS A 5 -60.52 -4.83 7.61
N THR A 6 -59.77 -4.76 6.51
CA THR A 6 -58.33 -5.04 6.51
C THR A 6 -57.62 -3.90 7.22
N THR A 7 -57.31 -4.10 8.50
CA THR A 7 -56.42 -3.20 9.25
C THR A 7 -54.99 -3.46 8.78
N ALA A 8 -54.45 -2.57 7.95
CA ALA A 8 -53.04 -2.61 7.57
C ALA A 8 -52.19 -2.12 8.75
N THR A 9 -51.61 -3.04 9.51
CA THR A 9 -50.67 -2.73 10.59
C THR A 9 -49.40 -2.10 9.99
N PRO A 10 -48.98 -0.89 10.38
CA PRO A 10 -47.73 -0.31 9.90
C PRO A 10 -46.56 -1.12 10.48
N LEU A 11 -45.79 -1.78 9.60
CA LEU A 11 -44.59 -2.50 10.01
C LEU A 11 -43.54 -1.51 10.53
N PRO A 12 -42.98 -1.71 11.73
CA PRO A 12 -42.05 -0.76 12.34
C PRO A 12 -40.78 -0.65 11.49
N LEU A 13 -40.41 0.58 11.13
CA LEU A 13 -39.24 0.89 10.29
C LEU A 13 -37.92 0.29 10.81
N TRP A 14 -37.85 0.02 12.12
CA TRP A 14 -36.75 -0.67 12.80
C TRP A 14 -36.49 -2.10 12.28
N GLN A 15 -37.49 -2.82 11.80
CA GLN A 15 -37.31 -4.17 11.25
C GLN A 15 -36.52 -4.19 9.93
N TYR A 16 -36.38 -3.04 9.26
CA TYR A 16 -35.64 -2.93 7.99
C TYR A 16 -34.18 -2.49 8.17
N TRP A 17 -33.73 -2.29 9.41
CA TRP A 17 -32.33 -2.06 9.72
C TRP A 17 -31.54 -3.35 9.51
N ARG A 18 -31.00 -3.51 8.30
CA ARG A 18 -30.01 -4.54 7.99
C ARG A 18 -28.63 -3.95 8.24
N GLY A 19 -27.83 -4.64 9.06
CA GLY A 19 -26.47 -4.22 9.35
C GLY A 19 -25.62 -4.00 8.09
N LEU A 20 -24.51 -3.28 8.24
CA LEU A 20 -23.62 -2.87 7.15
C LEU A 20 -23.04 -4.03 6.32
N ALA A 21 -23.18 -5.28 6.77
CA ALA A 21 -22.68 -6.48 6.10
C ALA A 21 -21.19 -6.33 5.71
N GLY A 22 -20.82 -6.62 4.45
CA GLY A 22 -19.45 -6.51 3.94
C GLY A 22 -18.88 -5.08 3.95
N TRP A 23 -19.71 -4.04 4.06
CA TRP A 23 -19.22 -2.65 4.16
C TRP A 23 -18.44 -2.38 5.44
N ASN A 24 -18.66 -3.15 6.51
CA ASN A 24 -17.83 -3.07 7.71
C ASN A 24 -16.37 -3.36 7.39
N PHE A 25 -16.11 -4.34 6.52
CA PHE A 25 -14.75 -4.66 6.09
C PHE A 25 -14.13 -3.54 5.26
N TYR A 26 -14.91 -2.88 4.39
CA TYR A 26 -14.46 -1.70 3.64
C TYR A 26 -13.95 -0.59 4.57
N PHE A 27 -14.72 -0.23 5.59
CA PHE A 27 -14.30 0.80 6.56
C PHE A 27 -13.12 0.33 7.42
N LEU A 28 -13.08 -0.96 7.80
CA LEU A 28 -11.96 -1.55 8.52
C LEU A 28 -10.65 -1.43 7.73
N VAL A 29 -10.68 -1.76 6.43
CA VAL A 29 -9.53 -1.61 5.53
C VAL A 29 -9.11 -0.15 5.43
N LYS A 30 -10.06 0.78 5.28
CA LYS A 30 -9.76 2.22 5.29
C LYS A 30 -9.09 2.68 6.57
N PHE A 31 -9.57 2.24 7.73
CA PHE A 31 -8.96 2.61 9.01
C PHE A 31 -7.58 1.99 9.19
N ALA A 32 -7.36 0.74 8.75
CA ALA A 32 -6.05 0.12 8.76
C ALA A 32 -5.05 0.89 7.87
N LEU A 33 -5.49 1.33 6.68
CA LEU A 33 -4.67 2.13 5.77
C LEU A 33 -4.42 3.55 6.29
N LEU A 34 -5.40 4.17 6.93
CA LEU A 34 -5.26 5.46 7.61
C LEU A 34 -4.25 5.36 8.74
N TRP A 35 -4.36 4.34 9.59
CA TRP A 35 -3.43 4.09 10.69
C TRP A 35 -2.00 3.86 10.19
N ALA A 36 -1.85 3.18 9.05
CA ALA A 36 -0.56 2.97 8.40
C ALA A 36 -0.07 4.18 7.58
N GLY A 37 -0.82 5.29 7.52
CA GLY A 37 -0.42 6.53 6.83
C GLY A 37 -0.61 6.54 5.31
N TYR A 38 -1.28 5.54 4.73
CA TYR A 38 -1.49 5.43 3.27
C TYR A 38 -2.71 6.19 2.74
N LEU A 39 -3.51 6.79 3.61
CA LEU A 39 -4.83 7.33 3.26
C LEU A 39 -5.00 8.74 3.84
N ASN A 40 -5.44 9.70 3.02
CA ASN A 40 -5.87 11.02 3.46
C ASN A 40 -7.39 10.98 3.70
N PHE A 41 -7.78 10.58 4.91
CA PHE A 41 -9.16 10.27 5.21
C PHE A 41 -10.04 11.51 5.36
N HIS A 42 -11.14 11.58 4.59
CA HIS A 42 -12.14 12.64 4.70
C HIS A 42 -13.34 12.17 5.54
N PRO A 43 -13.48 12.59 6.82
CA PRO A 43 -14.49 12.04 7.71
C PRO A 43 -15.92 12.32 7.24
N MET A 44 -16.18 13.54 6.75
CA MET A 44 -17.53 13.96 6.35
C MET A 44 -18.07 13.12 5.18
N LEU A 45 -17.27 12.91 4.13
CA LEU A 45 -17.69 12.12 2.97
C LEU A 45 -17.91 10.65 3.34
N ASN A 46 -17.06 10.10 4.20
CA ASN A 46 -17.19 8.73 4.70
C ASN A 46 -18.42 8.56 5.61
N LEU A 47 -18.75 9.57 6.42
CA LEU A 47 -19.97 9.58 7.25
C LEU A 47 -21.23 9.68 6.39
N VAL A 48 -21.24 10.52 5.36
CA VAL A 48 -22.37 10.60 4.41
C VAL A 48 -22.56 9.26 3.70
N PHE A 49 -21.47 8.62 3.28
CA PHE A 49 -21.51 7.29 2.67
C PHE A 49 -22.01 6.21 3.65
N LEU A 50 -21.54 6.24 4.89
CA LEU A 50 -22.00 5.36 5.97
C LEU A 50 -23.50 5.55 6.23
N ALA A 51 -23.96 6.79 6.33
CA ALA A 51 -25.36 7.12 6.51
C ALA A 51 -26.21 6.58 5.35
N PHE A 52 -25.77 6.77 4.10
CA PHE A 52 -26.41 6.21 2.90
C PHE A 52 -26.54 4.68 2.97
N LEU A 53 -25.53 3.98 3.49
CA LEU A 53 -25.54 2.53 3.66
C LEU A 53 -26.50 2.07 4.78
N LEU A 54 -26.66 2.87 5.84
CA LEU A 54 -27.50 2.59 6.99
C LEU A 54 -28.99 2.86 6.76
N VAL A 55 -29.35 3.67 5.74
CA VAL A 55 -30.76 3.99 5.45
C VAL A 55 -31.59 2.70 5.36
N PRO A 56 -32.64 2.55 6.21
CA PRO A 56 -33.49 1.37 6.19
C PRO A 56 -34.38 1.40 4.95
N LEU A 57 -34.26 0.37 4.11
CA LEU A 57 -35.05 0.25 2.87
C LEU A 57 -35.96 -0.98 2.98
N PRO A 58 -37.29 -0.86 2.82
CA PRO A 58 -38.19 -1.98 3.05
C PRO A 58 -38.18 -3.04 1.93
N LYS A 59 -37.83 -2.66 0.69
CA LYS A 59 -37.88 -3.56 -0.47
C LYS A 59 -36.52 -4.22 -0.74
N TYR A 60 -36.53 -5.52 -0.99
CA TYR A 60 -35.32 -6.28 -1.37
C TYR A 60 -34.61 -5.71 -2.62
N LYS A 61 -35.37 -5.29 -3.63
CA LYS A 61 -34.81 -4.67 -4.85
C LYS A 61 -34.07 -3.36 -4.57
N LEU A 62 -34.58 -2.53 -3.64
CA LEU A 62 -33.94 -1.26 -3.25
C LEU A 62 -32.62 -1.51 -2.53
N HIS A 63 -32.52 -2.56 -1.71
CA HIS A 63 -31.23 -2.93 -1.14
C HIS A 63 -30.23 -3.38 -2.19
N ARG A 64 -30.64 -4.21 -3.16
CA ARG A 64 -29.74 -4.64 -4.23
C ARG A 64 -29.26 -3.43 -5.04
N LEU A 65 -30.17 -2.54 -5.41
CA LEU A 65 -29.84 -1.29 -6.10
C LEU A 65 -28.88 -0.42 -5.29
N ARG A 66 -29.10 -0.29 -3.98
CA ARG A 66 -28.19 0.44 -3.08
C ARG A 66 -26.77 -0.12 -3.16
N HIS A 67 -26.59 -1.43 -3.15
CA HIS A 67 -25.25 -2.02 -3.25
C HIS A 67 -24.64 -1.81 -4.64
N TRP A 68 -25.43 -1.91 -5.70
CA TRP A 68 -24.99 -1.59 -7.06
C TRP A 68 -24.50 -0.15 -7.21
N VAL A 69 -25.14 0.80 -6.54
CA VAL A 69 -24.70 2.21 -6.52
C VAL A 69 -23.55 2.41 -5.52
N ALA A 70 -23.60 1.74 -4.38
CA ALA A 70 -22.60 1.89 -3.33
C ALA A 70 -21.24 1.34 -3.75
N ILE A 71 -21.16 0.28 -4.55
CA ILE A 71 -19.89 -0.27 -5.06
C ILE A 71 -19.08 0.80 -5.82
N PRO A 72 -19.57 1.41 -6.92
CA PRO A 72 -18.82 2.44 -7.64
C PRO A 72 -18.59 3.69 -6.79
N VAL A 73 -19.56 4.11 -5.98
CA VAL A 73 -19.39 5.27 -5.07
C VAL A 73 -18.30 4.99 -4.02
N GLY A 74 -18.28 3.79 -3.44
CA GLY A 74 -17.31 3.36 -2.45
C GLY A 74 -15.90 3.25 -3.05
N ILE A 75 -15.78 2.74 -4.28
CA ILE A 75 -14.50 2.73 -5.02
C ILE A 75 -14.04 4.15 -5.31
N ALA A 76 -14.93 5.02 -5.81
CA ALA A 76 -14.59 6.41 -6.11
C ALA A 76 -14.16 7.18 -4.85
N LEU A 77 -14.86 6.97 -3.74
CA LEU A 77 -14.52 7.58 -2.46
C LEU A 77 -13.19 7.03 -1.91
N PHE A 78 -12.94 5.72 -2.08
CA PHE A 78 -11.66 5.12 -1.70
C PHE A 78 -10.51 5.69 -2.52
N TRP A 79 -10.68 5.84 -3.83
CA TRP A 79 -9.70 6.48 -4.71
C TRP A 79 -9.45 7.92 -4.29
N HIS A 80 -10.52 8.67 -3.97
CA HIS A 80 -10.42 10.06 -3.54
C HIS A 80 -9.64 10.23 -2.23
N ASP A 81 -9.81 9.30 -1.29
CA ASP A 81 -9.05 9.31 -0.03
C ASP A 81 -7.59 8.81 -0.22
N THR A 82 -7.27 8.18 -1.35
CA THR A 82 -5.91 7.67 -1.62
C THR A 82 -5.05 8.76 -2.30
N TRP A 83 -3.74 8.69 -2.10
CA TRP A 83 -2.73 9.52 -2.77
C TRP A 83 -2.54 9.21 -4.27
N LEU A 84 -3.50 8.52 -4.91
CA LEU A 84 -3.36 8.10 -6.30
C LEU A 84 -3.46 9.30 -7.25
N PRO A 85 -2.75 9.26 -8.40
CA PRO A 85 -2.86 10.29 -9.41
C PRO A 85 -4.31 10.53 -9.82
N ALA A 86 -4.63 11.79 -10.09
CA ALA A 86 -5.95 12.13 -10.59
C ALA A 86 -6.20 11.38 -11.91
N ARG A 87 -7.30 10.63 -12.03
CA ARG A 87 -7.80 10.01 -13.28
C ARG A 87 -7.44 10.73 -14.61
N ARG A 88 -7.51 12.06 -14.66
CA ARG A 88 -7.20 12.88 -15.84
C ARG A 88 -5.72 12.82 -16.23
N SER A 89 -4.79 12.77 -15.27
CA SER A 89 -3.35 12.64 -15.55
C SER A 89 -3.02 11.27 -16.14
N ILE A 90 -3.71 10.21 -15.67
CA ILE A 90 -3.56 8.85 -16.19
C ILE A 90 -4.00 8.78 -17.66
N PHE A 91 -5.13 9.39 -18.00
CA PHE A 91 -5.61 9.41 -19.40
C PHE A 91 -4.79 10.34 -20.30
N SER A 92 -4.30 11.48 -19.79
CA SER A 92 -3.49 12.41 -20.60
C SER A 92 -2.07 11.90 -20.88
N GLN A 93 -1.51 11.06 -20.00
CA GLN A 93 -0.20 10.41 -20.18
C GLN A 93 -0.32 9.00 -20.77
N GLY A 94 -1.54 8.52 -21.03
CA GLY A 94 -1.82 7.17 -21.52
C GLY A 94 -1.19 6.84 -22.88
N SER A 95 -1.02 7.83 -23.76
CA SER A 95 -0.31 7.65 -25.04
C SER A 95 1.17 7.36 -24.88
N GLN A 96 1.80 7.84 -23.79
CA GLN A 96 3.20 7.54 -23.46
C GLN A 96 3.35 6.11 -22.90
N LEU A 97 2.32 5.60 -22.23
CA LEU A 97 2.28 4.23 -21.72
C LEU A 97 2.04 3.17 -22.82
N ALA A 98 1.47 3.57 -23.96
CA ALA A 98 1.20 2.67 -25.09
C ALA A 98 2.48 2.20 -25.83
N GLY A 99 3.61 2.87 -25.61
CA GLY A 99 4.91 2.48 -26.17
C GLY A 99 5.69 1.45 -25.33
N PHE A 100 5.21 1.08 -24.14
CA PHE A 100 5.91 0.13 -23.27
C PHE A 100 5.68 -1.32 -23.70
N SER A 101 6.71 -2.16 -23.54
CA SER A 101 6.58 -3.61 -23.75
C SER A 101 5.70 -4.25 -22.67
N ALA A 102 5.00 -5.33 -23.04
CA ALA A 102 4.15 -6.06 -22.10
C ALA A 102 4.94 -6.64 -20.91
N ASP A 103 6.18 -7.08 -21.16
CA ASP A 103 7.07 -7.59 -20.11
C ASP A 103 7.50 -6.49 -19.12
N TYR A 104 7.74 -5.27 -19.61
CA TYR A 104 8.04 -4.13 -18.74
C TYR A 104 6.84 -3.73 -17.88
N ILE A 105 5.63 -3.72 -18.47
CA ILE A 105 4.40 -3.45 -17.70
C ILE A 105 4.22 -4.51 -16.59
N TRP A 106 4.51 -5.78 -16.88
CA TRP A 106 4.43 -6.84 -15.89
C TRP A 106 5.46 -6.69 -14.77
N ASP A 107 6.72 -6.39 -15.09
CA ASP A 107 7.75 -6.09 -14.10
C ASP A 107 7.33 -4.89 -13.22
N LEU A 108 6.76 -3.85 -13.81
CA LEU A 108 6.28 -2.67 -13.09
C LEU A 108 5.12 -3.00 -12.14
N VAL A 109 4.15 -3.81 -12.59
CA VAL A 109 3.03 -4.27 -11.75
C VAL A 109 3.53 -5.10 -10.57
N THR A 110 4.43 -6.06 -10.81
CA THR A 110 4.96 -6.91 -9.74
C THR A 110 5.80 -6.13 -8.73
N ARG A 111 6.53 -5.10 -9.16
CA ARG A 111 7.28 -4.20 -8.28
C ARG A 111 6.40 -3.21 -7.52
N PHE A 112 5.28 -2.81 -8.11
CA PHE A 112 4.31 -1.93 -7.45
C PHE A 112 3.56 -2.64 -6.32
N ILE A 113 3.33 -3.95 -6.45
CA ILE A 113 2.63 -4.73 -5.43
C ILE A 113 3.56 -5.05 -4.27
N ASN A 114 3.29 -4.44 -3.12
CA ASN A 114 3.94 -4.81 -1.87
C ASN A 114 3.28 -6.07 -1.25
N TRP A 115 3.97 -7.21 -1.30
CA TRP A 115 3.48 -8.48 -0.75
C TRP A 115 3.16 -8.44 0.76
N ASN A 116 3.84 -7.58 1.53
CA ASN A 116 3.51 -7.40 2.95
C ASN A 116 2.12 -6.77 3.13
N MET A 117 1.73 -5.81 2.26
CA MET A 117 0.38 -5.22 2.30
C MET A 117 -0.68 -6.22 1.88
N VAL A 118 -0.38 -7.08 0.90
CA VAL A 118 -1.28 -8.17 0.48
C VAL A 118 -1.49 -9.17 1.62
N GLY A 119 -0.40 -9.58 2.28
CA GLY A 119 -0.45 -10.43 3.46
C GLY A 119 -1.24 -9.80 4.61
N ALA A 120 -1.00 -8.51 4.89
CA ALA A 120 -1.75 -7.76 5.90
C ALA A 120 -3.25 -7.69 5.58
N PHE A 121 -3.62 -7.43 4.32
CA PHE A 121 -5.01 -7.44 3.88
C PHE A 121 -5.65 -8.82 4.05
N PHE A 122 -4.93 -9.90 3.71
CA PHE A 122 -5.40 -11.27 3.90
C PHE A 122 -5.63 -11.60 5.39
N VAL A 123 -4.67 -11.26 6.26
CA VAL A 123 -4.81 -11.43 7.71
C VAL A 123 -6.00 -10.62 8.24
N LEU A 124 -6.16 -9.38 7.78
CA LEU A 124 -7.28 -8.53 8.17
C LEU A 124 -8.63 -9.12 7.71
N LEU A 125 -8.68 -9.70 6.52
CA LEU A 125 -9.88 -10.39 6.00
C LEU A 125 -10.22 -11.62 6.84
N VAL A 126 -9.24 -12.47 7.14
CA VAL A 126 -9.45 -13.66 7.99
C VAL A 126 -9.88 -13.25 9.39
N LEU A 127 -9.24 -12.24 9.98
CA LEU A 127 -9.61 -11.70 11.29
C LEU A 127 -11.04 -11.17 11.28
N TRP A 128 -11.43 -10.41 10.25
CA TRP A 128 -12.79 -9.91 10.10
C TRP A 128 -13.80 -11.05 9.96
N LEU A 129 -13.50 -12.07 9.14
CA LEU A 129 -14.36 -13.26 9.00
C LEU A 129 -14.49 -13.98 10.35
N PHE A 130 -13.38 -14.18 11.06
CA PHE A 130 -13.38 -14.81 12.38
C PHE A 130 -14.23 -14.03 13.39
N ILE A 131 -14.02 -12.71 13.51
CA ILE A 131 -14.79 -11.84 14.41
C ILE A 131 -16.26 -11.82 14.02
N SER A 132 -16.58 -11.72 12.73
CA SER A 132 -17.97 -11.72 12.25
C SER A 132 -18.69 -13.02 12.59
N GLN A 133 -18.02 -14.16 12.45
CA GLN A 133 -18.55 -15.47 12.85
C GLN A 133 -18.61 -15.63 14.37
N TRP A 134 -17.63 -15.09 15.10
CA TRP A 134 -17.57 -15.16 16.55
C TRP A 134 -18.71 -14.34 17.18
N LEU A 135 -18.93 -13.11 16.71
CA LEU A 135 -20.04 -12.24 17.10
C LEU A 135 -21.39 -12.83 16.68
N ALA A 136 -21.49 -13.43 15.49
CA ALA A 136 -22.72 -14.09 15.06
C ALA A 136 -23.05 -15.32 15.94
N ARG A 137 -22.04 -16.09 16.35
CA ARG A 137 -22.24 -17.30 17.17
C ARG A 137 -22.49 -17.00 18.65
N HIS A 138 -21.78 -16.03 19.23
CA HIS A 138 -21.91 -15.70 20.66
C HIS A 138 -22.98 -14.63 20.91
N GLY A 139 -23.25 -13.75 19.95
CA GLY A 139 -24.34 -12.77 20.02
C GLY A 139 -25.74 -13.38 19.85
N ALA A 140 -25.84 -14.54 19.21
CA ALA A 140 -27.09 -15.31 19.12
C ALA A 140 -27.49 -16.00 20.45
N GLY A 141 -26.63 -15.99 21.47
CA GLY A 141 -26.92 -16.60 22.78
C GLY A 141 -27.85 -15.79 23.69
N LEU A 142 -28.39 -14.64 23.24
CA LEU A 142 -29.26 -13.76 24.03
C LEU A 142 -30.69 -13.60 23.50
N GLY A 143 -31.09 -14.30 22.44
CA GLY A 143 -32.46 -14.19 21.93
C GLY A 143 -32.84 -15.25 20.92
N ASP A 144 -33.68 -16.17 21.38
CA ASP A 144 -34.55 -17.10 20.65
C ASP A 144 -33.93 -18.26 19.86
N ASP A 145 -34.40 -19.45 20.26
CA ASP A 145 -34.28 -20.74 19.61
C ASP A 145 -34.76 -20.69 18.15
N ASP A 146 -33.87 -20.88 17.19
CA ASP A 146 -34.25 -21.38 15.86
C ASP A 146 -33.14 -22.28 15.28
N MET A 147 -32.84 -23.32 16.06
CA MET A 147 -32.05 -24.49 15.70
C MET A 147 -32.88 -25.39 14.76
N ALA A 148 -33.08 -25.01 13.49
CA ALA A 148 -33.76 -25.92 12.56
C ALA A 148 -33.50 -25.76 11.05
N ARG A 149 -32.76 -24.76 10.56
CA ARG A 149 -32.70 -24.59 9.08
C ARG A 149 -31.45 -23.88 8.54
N ARG A 150 -30.31 -24.59 8.49
CA ARG A 150 -29.31 -24.42 7.41
C ARG A 150 -28.17 -25.44 7.49
N GLN A 151 -28.32 -26.52 6.74
CA GLN A 151 -27.19 -27.29 6.19
C GLN A 151 -27.53 -27.61 4.73
N PRO A 152 -26.71 -27.20 3.75
CA PRO A 152 -26.66 -27.88 2.47
C PRO A 152 -25.70 -29.08 2.58
N ALA A 153 -26.12 -30.18 1.96
CA ALA A 153 -25.49 -31.49 2.00
C ALA A 153 -24.18 -31.59 1.19
N ALA A 154 -23.24 -32.36 1.74
CA ALA A 154 -22.14 -33.13 1.11
C ALA A 154 -20.99 -32.33 0.40
N PRO A 155 -19.73 -32.87 0.31
CA PRO A 155 -19.43 -34.24 -0.14
C PRO A 155 -18.33 -35.04 0.61
N LEU A 156 -18.55 -36.37 0.62
CA LEU A 156 -17.66 -37.48 0.24
C LEU A 156 -16.21 -37.63 0.80
N LEU A 157 -16.00 -38.80 1.44
CA LEU A 157 -14.86 -39.77 1.34
C LEU A 157 -13.48 -39.24 1.79
N TYR A 158 -12.75 -39.85 2.74
CA TYR A 158 -12.25 -41.23 2.85
C TYR A 158 -11.88 -41.57 4.32
N PRO A 159 -11.88 -42.85 4.75
CA PRO A 159 -11.20 -43.27 5.97
C PRO A 159 -9.77 -43.72 5.63
N VAL A 160 -8.76 -43.24 6.34
CA VAL A 160 -7.44 -43.90 6.36
C VAL A 160 -7.16 -44.41 7.76
N ALA A 161 -6.96 -45.72 7.82
CA ALA A 161 -6.70 -46.49 9.01
C ALA A 161 -5.33 -46.14 9.60
N SER A 162 -5.29 -46.04 10.92
CA SER A 162 -4.09 -46.04 11.74
C SER A 162 -3.40 -47.41 11.72
N ARG A 163 -2.07 -47.43 11.55
CA ARG A 163 -1.19 -48.46 12.12
C ARG A 163 0.15 -47.84 12.54
N PRO A 164 0.73 -48.25 13.69
CA PRO A 164 2.01 -47.76 14.17
C PRO A 164 3.16 -48.74 13.84
N ALA A 165 4.40 -48.24 13.78
CA ALA A 165 5.55 -48.71 14.57
C ALA A 165 6.91 -48.31 13.93
N ASP A 166 7.75 -47.74 14.80
CA ASP A 166 9.19 -47.90 14.94
C ASP A 166 10.19 -47.67 13.80
N GLY A 167 11.17 -46.81 14.10
CA GLY A 167 12.54 -47.33 14.20
C GLY A 167 13.65 -46.54 13.50
N ARG A 168 14.56 -46.01 14.35
CA ARG A 168 16.01 -45.75 14.14
C ARG A 168 16.51 -44.36 13.71
N ARG A 169 17.09 -43.70 14.72
CA ARG A 169 18.42 -43.01 14.81
C ARG A 169 19.21 -42.77 13.50
N ARG A 170 19.77 -41.56 13.34
CA ARG A 170 21.18 -41.16 13.65
C ARG A 170 21.49 -39.70 13.25
N GLN A 171 22.50 -39.13 13.91
CA GLN A 171 22.98 -37.73 13.98
C GLN A 171 24.02 -37.34 12.88
N PRO A 172 24.52 -36.06 12.82
CA PRO A 172 25.14 -35.35 11.67
C PRO A 172 26.69 -35.45 11.68
N PRO A 173 27.55 -34.51 11.18
CA PRO A 173 27.49 -33.41 10.17
C PRO A 173 28.65 -33.49 9.12
N ARG A 174 28.81 -32.51 8.20
CA ARG A 174 30.11 -31.86 7.84
C ARG A 174 30.06 -30.85 6.68
N SER A 175 31.02 -29.93 6.75
CA SER A 175 31.33 -28.71 5.98
C SER A 175 32.40 -28.90 4.89
N SER A 176 32.59 -27.88 4.02
CA SER A 176 33.85 -27.32 3.42
C SER A 176 33.63 -26.73 1.98
N PRO A 177 34.62 -26.08 1.28
CA PRO A 177 34.94 -24.62 1.26
C PRO A 177 35.07 -24.03 -0.22
N PRO A 178 35.62 -22.80 -0.48
CA PRO A 178 35.40 -22.00 -1.73
C PRO A 178 36.55 -22.06 -2.78
N PRO A 179 36.42 -21.35 -3.93
CA PRO A 179 37.55 -20.61 -4.54
C PRO A 179 37.15 -19.20 -5.06
N THR A 180 37.85 -18.07 -4.78
CA THR A 180 39.15 -17.50 -5.25
C THR A 180 38.94 -16.39 -6.32
N PRO A 181 39.61 -15.22 -6.23
CA PRO A 181 39.24 -13.97 -6.90
C PRO A 181 40.03 -13.69 -8.19
N GLY A 182 39.51 -12.81 -9.05
CA GLY A 182 40.23 -12.25 -10.19
C GLY A 182 39.61 -10.93 -10.65
N GLY A 183 40.44 -9.88 -10.80
CA GLY A 183 40.04 -8.61 -11.40
C GLY A 183 40.71 -7.39 -10.75
N THR A 184 41.96 -7.13 -11.11
CA THR A 184 42.72 -5.91 -10.83
C THR A 184 42.19 -4.73 -11.64
N ALA A 185 41.86 -3.63 -10.97
CA ALA A 185 41.90 -2.27 -11.52
C ALA A 185 42.20 -1.30 -10.38
N ALA A 186 43.49 -0.96 -10.22
CA ALA A 186 43.93 0.12 -9.36
C ALA A 186 43.66 1.45 -10.08
N GLY A 187 42.68 2.21 -9.58
CA GLY A 187 42.46 3.61 -9.94
C GLY A 187 42.83 4.48 -8.75
N SER A 188 43.82 5.34 -8.94
CA SER A 188 44.40 6.23 -7.93
C SER A 188 43.34 7.07 -7.21
N ALA A 189 43.22 6.91 -5.89
CA ALA A 189 42.35 7.73 -5.06
C ALA A 189 42.89 9.16 -4.97
N SER A 190 42.14 10.13 -5.52
CA SER A 190 42.30 11.54 -5.18
C SER A 190 42.02 11.72 -3.69
N ALA A 191 43.06 12.04 -2.92
CA ALA A 191 42.95 12.44 -1.53
C ALA A 191 42.44 13.88 -1.43
N ASN A 192 41.15 14.10 -1.74
CA ASN A 192 40.44 15.26 -1.20
C ASN A 192 39.97 14.88 0.20
N GLY A 193 40.40 15.62 1.23
CA GLY A 193 40.09 15.31 2.63
C GLY A 193 38.59 15.23 2.99
N ASP A 194 37.73 15.68 2.06
CA ASP A 194 36.27 15.63 2.19
C ASP A 194 35.66 14.28 1.83
N ILE A 195 36.38 13.43 1.06
CA ILE A 195 35.86 12.14 0.57
C ILE A 195 36.66 10.99 1.20
N PRO A 196 36.00 9.97 1.79
CA PRO A 196 36.70 8.81 2.33
C PRO A 196 37.55 8.11 1.25
N PRO A 197 38.76 7.63 1.59
CA PRO A 197 39.67 7.03 0.62
C PRO A 197 39.08 5.78 -0.03
N GLN A 198 39.33 5.61 -1.33
CA GLN A 198 38.87 4.48 -2.15
C GLN A 198 40.06 3.59 -2.55
N THR A 199 40.79 3.07 -1.56
CA THR A 199 42.03 2.29 -1.78
C THR A 199 41.78 0.79 -1.86
N GLU A 200 40.64 0.32 -1.36
CA GLU A 200 40.29 -1.10 -1.30
C GLU A 200 39.73 -1.60 -2.64
N PRO A 201 39.92 -2.90 -2.98
CA PRO A 201 39.31 -3.48 -4.18
C PRO A 201 37.77 -3.35 -4.18
N PRO A 202 37.12 -3.15 -5.35
CA PRO A 202 35.69 -2.87 -5.47
C PRO A 202 34.82 -4.13 -5.29
N THR A 203 34.88 -4.74 -4.11
CA THR A 203 34.00 -5.86 -3.71
C THR A 203 32.75 -5.33 -3.00
N SER A 204 31.65 -6.09 -2.99
CA SER A 204 30.40 -5.66 -2.33
C SER A 204 30.59 -5.33 -0.84
N ALA A 205 31.47 -6.07 -0.15
CA ALA A 205 31.81 -5.80 1.24
C ALA A 205 32.54 -4.46 1.41
N ASN A 206 33.53 -4.20 0.56
CA ASN A 206 34.32 -2.96 0.61
C ASN A 206 33.49 -1.74 0.19
N LEU A 207 32.61 -1.88 -0.81
CA LEU A 207 31.68 -0.81 -1.21
C LEU A 207 30.68 -0.48 -0.11
N THR A 208 30.15 -1.49 0.59
CA THR A 208 29.26 -1.28 1.74
C THR A 208 30.01 -0.57 2.87
N SER A 209 31.25 -1.00 3.16
CA SER A 209 32.11 -0.36 4.17
C SER A 209 32.40 1.10 3.82
N TRP A 210 32.76 1.37 2.56
CA TRP A 210 33.01 2.73 2.08
C TRP A 210 31.76 3.61 2.15
N LEU A 211 30.59 3.09 1.76
CA LEU A 211 29.32 3.82 1.86
C LEU A 211 28.97 4.17 3.31
N ASN A 212 29.21 3.24 4.25
CA ASN A 212 29.02 3.51 5.67
C ASN A 212 29.99 4.58 6.19
N ALA A 213 31.25 4.54 5.75
CA ALA A 213 32.25 5.56 6.08
C ALA A 213 31.85 6.94 5.53
N PHE A 214 31.32 6.98 4.30
CA PHE A 214 30.77 8.19 3.68
C PHE A 214 29.60 8.78 4.48
N TYR A 215 28.63 7.96 4.89
CA TYR A 215 27.55 8.46 5.75
C TYR A 215 28.06 8.98 7.10
N ALA A 216 29.04 8.31 7.71
CA ALA A 216 29.64 8.75 8.97
C ALA A 216 30.44 10.06 8.84
N SER A 217 31.02 10.35 7.66
CA SER A 217 31.67 11.63 7.40
C SER A 217 30.66 12.74 7.11
N GLU A 218 29.65 12.49 6.26
CA GLU A 218 28.64 13.47 5.88
C GLU A 218 27.78 13.94 7.06
N GLN A 219 27.42 13.05 7.99
CA GLN A 219 26.63 13.40 9.18
C GLN A 219 27.25 14.50 10.05
N LYS A 220 28.58 14.70 9.96
CA LYS A 220 29.31 15.71 10.73
C LYS A 220 29.34 17.07 10.02
N ARG A 221 29.04 17.12 8.73
CA ARG A 221 29.16 18.34 7.91
C ARG A 221 28.01 19.28 8.21
N LYS A 222 28.35 20.53 8.49
CA LYS A 222 27.43 21.63 8.75
C LYS A 222 28.04 22.91 8.18
N THR A 223 27.20 23.78 7.63
CA THR A 223 27.58 25.14 7.24
C THR A 223 27.09 26.10 8.33
N PRO A 224 27.96 26.54 9.26
CA PRO A 224 27.55 27.47 10.31
C PRO A 224 27.27 28.84 9.71
N PHE A 225 26.07 29.36 9.95
CA PHE A 225 25.73 30.74 9.63
C PHE A 225 26.13 31.67 10.79
N PRO A 226 26.60 32.89 10.51
CA PRO A 226 26.88 33.86 11.56
C PRO A 226 25.59 34.24 12.29
N GLN A 227 25.67 34.46 13.61
CA GLN A 227 24.49 34.85 14.41
C GLN A 227 23.98 36.26 14.08
N GLN A 228 24.86 37.11 13.59
CA GLN A 228 24.58 38.49 13.20
C GLN A 228 25.44 38.86 11.99
N LEU A 229 24.89 39.70 11.12
CA LEU A 229 25.63 40.28 10.01
C LEU A 229 26.47 41.47 10.51
N PRO A 230 27.66 41.71 9.94
CA PRO A 230 28.41 42.95 10.15
C PRO A 230 27.58 44.20 9.86
N ALA A 231 27.91 45.32 10.51
CA ALA A 231 27.17 46.58 10.36
C ALA A 231 27.24 47.18 8.94
N ASP A 232 28.27 46.79 8.17
CA ASP A 232 28.51 47.20 6.79
C ASP A 232 28.04 46.16 5.75
N ALA A 233 27.36 45.09 6.19
CA ALA A 233 26.81 44.07 5.30
C ALA A 233 25.81 44.68 4.31
N GLN A 234 26.00 44.38 3.03
CA GLN A 234 25.12 44.85 1.96
C GLN A 234 23.95 43.88 1.76
N PRO A 235 22.71 44.36 1.60
CA PRO A 235 21.57 43.52 1.24
C PRO A 235 21.73 42.92 -0.17
N PHE A 236 21.27 41.69 -0.34
CA PHE A 236 21.14 41.02 -1.64
C PHE A 236 19.99 40.01 -1.60
N ASP A 237 19.49 39.64 -2.77
CA ASP A 237 18.48 38.61 -2.93
C ASP A 237 19.12 37.28 -3.36
N LEU A 238 18.64 36.16 -2.81
CA LEU A 238 19.04 34.82 -3.21
C LEU A 238 17.87 34.13 -3.92
N LEU A 239 18.03 33.83 -5.21
CA LEU A 239 17.09 33.02 -5.98
C LEU A 239 17.70 31.63 -6.22
N VAL A 240 17.08 30.60 -5.65
CA VAL A 240 17.45 29.20 -5.92
C VAL A 240 16.42 28.60 -6.87
N ILE A 241 16.84 28.26 -8.09
CA ILE A 241 15.99 27.61 -9.09
C ILE A 241 16.26 26.11 -9.06
N ASN A 242 15.29 25.33 -8.59
CA ASN A 242 15.36 23.87 -8.61
C ASN A 242 14.56 23.34 -9.81
N ILE A 243 15.25 22.72 -10.77
CA ILE A 243 14.65 22.16 -11.98
C ILE A 243 14.56 20.64 -11.83
N CYS A 244 13.35 20.11 -11.82
CA CYS A 244 13.11 18.68 -11.78
C CYS A 244 13.52 18.02 -13.12
N SER A 245 14.03 16.79 -13.05
CA SER A 245 14.30 15.96 -14.23
C SER A 245 15.24 16.58 -15.26
N LEU A 246 16.22 17.36 -14.81
CA LEU A 246 17.29 17.89 -15.65
C LEU A 246 18.63 17.27 -15.23
N SER A 247 19.26 16.55 -16.14
CA SER A 247 20.62 16.03 -16.00
C SER A 247 21.48 16.43 -17.20
N TRP A 248 22.81 16.30 -17.07
CA TRP A 248 23.73 16.56 -18.18
C TRP A 248 23.45 15.69 -19.41
N SER A 249 23.04 14.43 -19.22
CA SER A 249 22.66 13.55 -20.33
C SER A 249 21.40 14.02 -21.06
N ASP A 250 20.45 14.67 -20.36
CA ASP A 250 19.24 15.20 -21.01
C ASP A 250 19.57 16.40 -21.89
N ILE A 251 20.51 17.25 -21.43
CA ILE A 251 20.98 18.43 -22.18
C ILE A 251 21.68 17.98 -23.47
N GLU A 252 22.57 16.99 -23.40
CA GLU A 252 23.25 16.41 -24.56
C GLU A 252 22.27 15.74 -25.53
N ALA A 253 21.34 14.93 -25.01
CA ALA A 253 20.32 14.27 -25.82
C ALA A 253 19.37 15.24 -26.53
N ALA A 254 19.12 16.41 -25.91
CA ALA A 254 18.32 17.48 -26.51
C ALA A 254 19.11 18.35 -27.50
N GLY A 255 20.43 18.14 -27.64
CA GLY A 255 21.31 18.99 -28.45
C GLY A 255 21.40 20.43 -27.92
N ALA A 256 21.23 20.59 -26.60
CA ALA A 256 21.24 21.87 -25.89
C ALA A 256 22.57 22.12 -25.15
N ASP A 257 23.61 21.36 -25.47
CA ASP A 257 24.98 21.48 -24.93
C ASP A 257 25.81 22.61 -25.57
N GLY A 258 25.21 23.34 -26.51
CA GLY A 258 25.81 24.52 -27.13
C GLY A 258 26.08 25.66 -26.13
N PRO A 259 27.05 26.54 -26.43
CA PRO A 259 27.52 27.59 -25.50
C PRO A 259 26.42 28.53 -24.99
N SER A 260 25.34 28.71 -25.76
CA SER A 260 24.22 29.58 -25.41
C SER A 260 23.32 29.06 -24.28
N ALA A 261 23.33 27.77 -23.96
CA ALA A 261 22.44 27.21 -22.94
C ALA A 261 22.99 27.34 -21.51
N VAL A 262 24.32 27.27 -21.36
CA VAL A 262 25.00 27.42 -20.07
C VAL A 262 25.30 28.90 -19.76
N GLU A 263 25.51 29.75 -20.77
CA GLU A 263 25.64 31.20 -20.59
C GLU A 263 24.32 31.94 -20.33
N ALA A 264 23.17 31.30 -20.57
CA ALA A 264 21.85 31.92 -20.39
C ALA A 264 21.22 31.72 -18.99
N LEU A 265 21.91 31.00 -18.09
CA LEU A 265 21.55 30.83 -16.67
C LEU A 265 22.46 31.68 -15.79
#